data_AF-A0A212KGF2-F1
#
_entry.id   AF-A0A212KGF2-F1
#
_cell.length_a   1.000
_cell.length_b   1.000
_cell.length_c   1.000
_cell.angle_alpha   90.00
_cell.angle_beta   90.00
_cell.angle_gamma   90.00
#
_symmetry.space_group_name_H-M   'P 1'
#
loop_
_entity.id
_entity.type
_entity.pdbx_description
1 polymer ?
#
loop_
_entity_poly.entity_id
_entity_poly.type
_entity_poly.pdbx_seq_one_letter_code
_entity_poly.pdbx_strand_id
1 'polypeptide(L)'
;MARKSWRNHLWIVTCVYFLLGLYNITFAWLGLIFFLIPLLIAFINGDKSYCNKYCDRGRLFRFLGSRLGVSRGKPMPALLKNRWFRYIFMIYFFGMFGSVVTATYLVASGASELDSTVKLFQALRLPLDWTHSIGAFPIWVTQFAFGFYSLMLTSLTLGLVTMLFFKPRSWCVYCPMGTMTQVICKLKCKDGSDI
;
A
#
# COMPACT_ATOMS: atom_id res chain seq x y z
N MET A 1 19.13 24.47 -12.35
CA MET A 1 18.71 24.09 -10.97
C MET A 1 17.19 23.87 -10.88
N ALA A 2 16.63 22.77 -11.39
CA ALA A 2 15.16 22.56 -11.37
C ALA A 2 14.70 21.09 -11.12
N ARG A 3 15.56 20.20 -10.62
CA ARG A 3 15.21 18.76 -10.39
C ARG A 3 14.60 18.45 -9.01
N LYS A 4 14.16 19.45 -8.23
CA LYS A 4 13.55 19.24 -6.90
C LYS A 4 12.00 19.27 -6.89
N SER A 5 11.35 19.88 -7.89
CA SER A 5 9.89 20.11 -7.86
C SER A 5 9.03 18.89 -8.23
N TRP A 6 9.44 18.11 -9.23
CA TRP A 6 8.59 17.02 -9.76
C TRP A 6 8.38 15.88 -8.77
N ARG A 7 9.46 15.46 -8.07
CA ARG A 7 9.34 14.47 -6.98
C ARG A 7 8.46 14.96 -5.84
N ASN A 8 8.27 16.27 -5.66
CA ASN A 8 7.39 16.82 -4.64
C ASN A 8 5.91 16.69 -5.02
N HIS A 9 5.58 16.39 -6.28
CA HIS A 9 4.21 16.19 -6.78
C HIS A 9 3.78 14.72 -6.81
N LEU A 10 4.65 13.77 -6.43
CA LEU A 10 4.32 12.33 -6.38
C LEU A 10 3.15 11.99 -5.45
N TRP A 11 2.78 12.87 -4.51
CA TRP A 11 1.58 12.69 -3.70
C TRP A 11 0.28 12.79 -4.51
N ILE A 12 0.29 13.57 -5.60
CA ILE A 12 -0.86 13.73 -6.50
C ILE A 12 -1.18 12.38 -7.14
N VAL A 13 -0.17 11.59 -7.50
CA VAL A 13 -0.37 10.25 -8.05
C VAL A 13 -1.20 9.40 -7.09
N THR A 14 -0.92 9.47 -5.78
CA THR A 14 -1.69 8.75 -4.76
C THR A 14 -3.15 9.18 -4.74
N CYS A 15 -3.41 10.49 -4.67
CA CYS A 15 -4.78 11.02 -4.68
C CYS A 15 -5.52 10.64 -5.98
N VAL A 16 -4.86 10.80 -7.12
CA VAL A 16 -5.43 10.52 -8.44
C VAL A 16 -5.80 9.04 -8.57
N TYR A 17 -4.91 8.09 -8.24
CA TYR A 17 -5.27 6.68 -8.39
C TYR A 17 -6.39 6.24 -7.43
N PHE A 18 -6.47 6.79 -6.22
CA PHE A 18 -7.57 6.49 -5.30
C PHE A 18 -8.89 7.04 -5.81
N LEU A 19 -8.91 8.28 -6.31
CA LEU A 19 -10.09 8.88 -6.93
C LEU A 19 -10.51 8.11 -8.19
N LEU A 20 -9.57 7.68 -9.02
CA LEU A 20 -9.84 6.82 -10.17
C LEU A 20 -10.40 5.47 -9.74
N GLY A 21 -9.90 4.87 -8.65
CA GLY A 21 -10.42 3.61 -8.11
C GLY A 21 -11.85 3.71 -7.55
N LEU A 22 -12.23 4.87 -7.00
CA LEU A 22 -13.62 5.16 -6.61
C LEU A 22 -14.53 5.37 -7.82
N TYR A 23 -14.01 5.88 -8.93
CA TYR A 23 -14.78 6.06 -10.16
C TYR A 23 -14.91 4.75 -10.94
N ASN A 24 -13.83 3.97 -11.03
CA ASN A 24 -13.80 2.67 -11.70
C ASN A 24 -12.79 1.76 -10.99
N ILE A 25 -13.30 0.66 -10.44
CA ILE A 25 -12.52 -0.24 -9.60
C ILE A 25 -11.34 -0.88 -10.35
N THR A 26 -11.45 -1.08 -11.67
CA THR A 26 -10.43 -1.73 -12.50
C THR A 26 -9.08 -1.00 -12.46
N PHE A 27 -9.06 0.30 -12.15
CA PHE A 27 -7.81 1.03 -11.95
C PHE A 27 -6.99 0.55 -10.75
N ALA A 28 -7.54 -0.28 -9.86
CA ALA A 28 -6.78 -0.93 -8.79
C ALA A 28 -5.58 -1.75 -9.32
N TRP A 29 -5.65 -2.25 -10.56
CA TRP A 29 -4.54 -2.91 -11.23
C TRP A 29 -3.32 -2.00 -11.45
N LEU A 30 -3.52 -0.70 -11.65
CA LEU A 30 -2.39 0.26 -11.66
C LEU A 30 -1.72 0.32 -10.29
N GLY A 31 -2.51 0.24 -9.21
CA GLY A 31 -2.00 0.16 -7.84
C GLY A 31 -1.10 -1.06 -7.61
N LEU A 32 -1.39 -2.19 -8.27
CA LEU A 32 -0.56 -3.39 -8.23
C LEU A 32 0.82 -3.11 -8.86
N ILE A 33 0.85 -2.41 -10.00
CA ILE A 33 2.11 -2.01 -10.64
C ILE A 33 2.94 -1.14 -9.68
N PHE A 34 2.33 -0.13 -9.05
CA PHE A 34 3.01 0.71 -8.05
C PHE A 34 3.49 -0.05 -6.82
N PHE A 35 2.85 -1.16 -6.48
CA PHE A 35 3.24 -2.04 -5.38
C PHE A 35 4.40 -2.98 -5.77
N LEU A 36 4.47 -3.42 -7.04
CA LEU A 36 5.52 -4.30 -7.54
C LEU A 36 6.83 -3.56 -7.84
N ILE A 37 6.78 -2.32 -8.33
CA ILE A 37 7.97 -1.50 -8.63
C ILE A 37 8.99 -1.44 -7.47
N PRO A 38 8.62 -1.07 -6.22
CA PRO A 38 9.56 -1.06 -5.10
C PRO A 38 10.20 -2.42 -4.84
N LEU A 39 9.44 -3.50 -5.04
CA LEU A 39 9.89 -4.86 -4.81
C LEU A 39 10.92 -5.27 -5.85
N LEU A 40 10.65 -4.98 -7.14
CA LEU A 40 11.56 -5.21 -8.24
C LEU A 40 12.87 -4.42 -8.09
N ILE A 41 12.78 -3.14 -7.71
CA ILE A 41 13.98 -2.32 -7.47
C ILE A 41 14.81 -2.89 -6.30
N ALA A 42 14.16 -3.28 -5.20
CA ALA A 42 14.87 -3.89 -4.07
C ALA A 42 15.52 -5.23 -4.44
N PHE A 43 14.88 -6.02 -5.32
CA PHE A 43 15.42 -7.29 -5.80
C PHE A 43 16.62 -7.10 -6.75
N ILE A 44 16.48 -6.21 -7.75
CA ILE A 44 17.51 -5.96 -8.77
C ILE A 44 18.68 -5.15 -8.22
N ASN A 45 18.41 -3.99 -7.58
CA ASN A 45 19.45 -3.08 -7.13
C ASN A 45 19.92 -3.35 -5.69
N GLY A 46 19.16 -4.14 -4.90
CA GLY A 46 19.52 -4.38 -3.49
C GLY A 46 19.38 -3.15 -2.61
N ASP A 47 18.70 -2.10 -3.06
CA ASP A 47 18.67 -0.80 -2.38
C ASP A 47 17.26 -0.34 -1.99
N LYS A 48 17.21 0.54 -0.98
CA LYS A 48 15.96 1.14 -0.48
C LYS A 48 15.65 2.49 -1.13
N SER A 49 16.19 2.76 -2.33
CA SER A 49 16.02 4.07 -2.96
C SER A 49 14.56 4.39 -3.24
N TYR A 50 13.73 3.40 -3.59
CA TYR A 50 12.31 3.65 -3.82
C TYR A 50 11.60 4.15 -2.56
N CYS A 51 11.67 3.39 -1.46
CA CYS A 51 11.03 3.78 -0.20
C CYS A 51 11.54 5.13 0.34
N ASN A 52 12.83 5.44 0.16
CA ASN A 52 13.42 6.66 0.67
C ASN A 52 13.15 7.90 -0.20
N LYS A 53 13.20 7.76 -1.54
CA LYS A 53 13.19 8.89 -2.48
C LYS A 53 11.89 9.01 -3.29
N TYR A 54 11.24 7.89 -3.62
CA TYR A 54 10.17 7.83 -4.63
C TYR A 54 8.80 7.39 -4.10
N CYS A 55 8.70 6.85 -2.88
CA CYS A 55 7.43 6.41 -2.31
C CYS A 55 6.39 7.55 -2.30
N ASP A 56 5.37 7.40 -3.13
CA ASP A 56 4.24 8.30 -3.34
C ASP A 56 3.48 8.56 -2.04
N ARG A 57 3.14 7.50 -1.30
CA ARG A 57 2.42 7.60 -0.01
C ARG A 57 3.24 8.28 1.07
N GLY A 58 4.54 7.98 1.15
CA GLY A 58 5.45 8.64 2.10
C GLY A 58 5.65 10.13 1.80
N ARG A 59 5.39 10.56 0.55
CA ARG A 59 5.35 11.97 0.15
C ARG A 59 3.98 12.57 0.45
N LEU A 60 2.89 11.83 0.24
CA LEU A 60 1.53 12.24 0.62
C LEU A 60 1.44 12.57 2.11
N PHE A 61 1.86 11.66 3.00
CA PHE A 61 1.81 11.93 4.44
C PHE A 61 2.75 13.06 4.88
N ARG A 62 3.90 13.21 4.19
CA ARG A 62 4.77 14.37 4.43
C ARG A 62 4.09 15.66 4.02
N PHE A 63 3.45 15.70 2.86
CA PHE A 63 2.73 16.88 2.36
C PHE A 63 1.56 17.22 3.30
N LEU A 64 0.68 16.26 3.60
CA LEU A 64 -0.44 16.45 4.52
C LEU A 64 0.04 16.90 5.91
N GLY A 65 1.07 16.27 6.47
CA GLY A 65 1.52 16.63 7.82
C GLY A 65 2.36 17.89 7.91
N SER A 66 3.16 18.23 6.90
CA SER A 66 4.02 19.44 6.96
C SER A 66 3.39 20.68 6.36
N ARG A 67 2.57 20.56 5.31
CA ARG A 67 1.93 21.71 4.64
C ARG A 67 0.55 22.03 5.21
N LEU A 68 -0.25 21.01 5.52
CA LEU A 68 -1.60 21.22 6.09
C LEU A 68 -1.59 21.22 7.63
N GLY A 69 -0.46 20.93 8.29
CA GLY A 69 -0.33 20.97 9.75
C GLY A 69 -1.17 19.92 10.50
N VAL A 70 -1.71 18.91 9.80
CA VAL A 70 -2.63 17.91 10.37
C VAL A 70 -1.94 16.94 11.34
N SER A 71 -0.61 16.90 11.36
CA SER A 71 0.17 15.99 12.19
C SER A 71 0.52 16.60 13.55
N ARG A 72 0.24 15.88 14.64
CA ARG A 72 0.61 16.29 16.02
C ARG A 72 2.12 16.30 16.28
N GLY A 73 2.94 15.79 15.36
CA GLY A 73 4.41 15.86 15.44
C GLY A 73 5.06 15.03 16.57
N LYS A 74 4.26 14.33 17.39
CA LYS A 74 4.75 13.54 18.52
C LYS A 74 5.64 12.38 18.07
N PRO A 75 6.71 12.05 18.82
CA PRO A 75 7.54 10.90 18.52
C PRO A 75 6.71 9.61 18.59
N MET A 76 7.08 8.65 17.75
CA MET A 76 6.40 7.37 17.69
C MET A 76 6.72 6.53 18.94
N PRO A 77 5.72 5.87 19.57
CA PRO A 77 5.96 5.05 20.74
C PRO A 77 6.86 3.86 20.40
N ALA A 78 7.66 3.42 21.39
CA ALA A 78 8.61 2.32 21.23
C ALA A 78 7.93 1.01 20.78
N LEU A 79 6.66 0.79 21.16
CA LEU A 79 5.86 -0.37 20.76
C LEU A 79 5.79 -0.53 19.23
N LEU A 80 5.44 0.55 18.51
CA LEU A 80 5.27 0.51 17.06
C LEU A 80 6.62 0.47 16.31
N LYS A 81 7.71 0.89 16.96
CA LYS A 81 9.08 0.78 16.43
C LYS A 81 9.66 -0.61 16.63
N ASN A 82 9.09 -1.43 17.51
CA ASN A 82 9.66 -2.71 17.89
C ASN A 82 9.69 -3.69 16.72
N ARG A 83 10.74 -4.51 16.63
CA ARG A 83 10.91 -5.46 15.50
C ARG A 83 9.75 -6.45 15.45
N TRP A 84 9.34 -6.96 16.61
CA TRP A 84 8.20 -7.85 16.77
C TRP A 84 6.92 -7.27 16.16
N PHE A 85 6.57 -6.03 16.51
CA PHE A 85 5.39 -5.36 15.96
C PHE A 85 5.46 -5.25 14.43
N ARG A 86 6.63 -4.89 13.88
CA ARG A 86 6.81 -4.79 12.42
C ARG A 86 6.59 -6.11 11.70
N TYR A 87 7.09 -7.23 12.25
CA TYR A 87 6.90 -8.55 11.65
C TYR A 87 5.48 -9.07 11.81
N ILE A 88 4.85 -8.90 12.98
CA ILE A 88 3.45 -9.25 13.21
C ILE A 88 2.55 -8.48 12.23
N PHE A 89 2.77 -7.17 12.11
CA PHE A 89 2.01 -6.32 11.20
C PHE A 89 2.23 -6.71 9.73
N MET A 90 3.45 -7.09 9.37
CA MET A 90 3.75 -7.61 8.03
C MET A 90 2.97 -8.90 7.77
N ILE A 91 3.00 -9.89 8.67
CA ILE A 91 2.27 -11.16 8.54
C ILE A 91 0.77 -10.90 8.41
N TYR A 92 0.21 -10.00 9.22
CA TYR A 92 -1.19 -9.60 9.12
C TYR A 92 -1.55 -9.05 7.73
N PHE A 93 -0.74 -8.12 7.20
CA PHE A 93 -0.96 -7.57 5.86
C PHE A 93 -0.82 -8.61 4.75
N PHE A 94 0.12 -9.54 4.88
CA PHE A 94 0.27 -10.66 3.95
C PHE A 94 -0.89 -11.65 4.02
N GLY A 95 -1.43 -11.91 5.22
CA GLY A 95 -2.66 -12.70 5.38
C GLY A 95 -3.86 -12.04 4.72
N MET A 96 -4.00 -10.71 4.87
CA MET A 96 -5.05 -9.94 4.20
C MET A 96 -4.87 -9.99 2.67
N PHE A 97 -3.63 -9.87 2.16
CA PHE A 97 -3.33 -10.06 0.73
C PHE A 97 -3.67 -11.48 0.24
N GLY A 98 -3.29 -12.51 1.00
CA GLY A 98 -3.62 -13.90 0.72
C GLY A 98 -5.13 -14.12 0.63
N SER A 99 -5.92 -13.52 1.53
CA SER A 99 -7.38 -13.61 1.50
C SER A 99 -7.99 -13.07 0.20
N VAL A 100 -7.43 -11.98 -0.35
CA VAL A 100 -7.86 -11.41 -1.63
C VAL A 100 -7.50 -12.32 -2.80
N VAL A 101 -6.30 -12.91 -2.78
CA VAL A 101 -5.89 -13.88 -3.80
C VAL A 101 -6.78 -15.12 -3.77
N THR A 102 -7.08 -15.69 -2.59
CA THR A 102 -7.98 -16.83 -2.45
C THR A 102 -9.40 -16.49 -2.91
N ALA A 103 -9.94 -15.32 -2.54
CA ALA A 103 -11.25 -14.88 -3.00
C ALA A 103 -11.31 -14.72 -4.53
N THR A 104 -10.24 -14.17 -5.12
CA THR A 104 -10.11 -14.06 -6.58
C THR A 104 -10.06 -15.43 -7.24
N TYR A 105 -9.30 -16.36 -6.67
CA TYR A 105 -9.18 -17.73 -7.17
C TYR A 105 -10.53 -18.48 -7.11
N LEU A 106 -11.30 -18.34 -6.02
CA LEU A 106 -12.62 -18.96 -5.88
C LEU A 106 -13.64 -18.45 -6.90
N VAL A 107 -13.62 -17.14 -7.19
CA VAL A 107 -14.46 -16.55 -8.24
C VAL A 107 -13.97 -16.96 -9.63
N ALA A 108 -12.66 -17.07 -9.83
CA ALA A 108 -12.09 -17.56 -11.09
C ALA A 108 -12.41 -19.05 -11.35
N SER A 109 -12.51 -19.88 -10.31
CA SER A 109 -12.92 -21.28 -10.42
C SER A 109 -14.44 -21.48 -10.51
N GLY A 110 -15.23 -20.39 -10.54
CA GLY A 110 -16.69 -20.43 -10.60
C GLY A 110 -17.38 -20.94 -9.33
N ALA A 111 -16.66 -21.00 -8.21
CA ALA A 111 -17.16 -21.55 -6.94
C ALA A 111 -17.88 -20.50 -6.07
N SER A 112 -17.86 -19.22 -6.45
CA SER A 112 -18.46 -18.13 -5.68
C SER A 112 -18.92 -17.00 -6.58
N GLU A 113 -20.06 -16.39 -6.23
CA GLU A 113 -20.59 -15.16 -6.82
C GLU A 113 -19.67 -13.95 -6.53
N LEU A 114 -19.79 -12.89 -7.33
CA LEU A 114 -18.99 -11.66 -7.17
C LEU A 114 -19.34 -10.97 -5.84
N ASP A 115 -18.33 -10.71 -4.99
CA ASP A 115 -18.51 -9.94 -3.75
C ASP A 115 -18.01 -8.51 -3.96
N SER A 116 -18.92 -7.59 -4.33
CA SER A 116 -18.62 -6.17 -4.57
C SER A 116 -18.33 -5.36 -3.29
N THR A 117 -18.13 -6.02 -2.15
CA THR A 117 -17.94 -5.36 -0.85
C THR A 117 -16.47 -5.04 -0.57
N VAL A 118 -16.15 -3.77 -0.33
CA VAL A 118 -14.80 -3.35 0.10
C VAL A 118 -14.65 -3.57 1.61
N LYS A 119 -13.82 -4.54 2.00
CA LYS A 119 -13.58 -4.93 3.41
C LYS A 119 -12.42 -4.14 4.03
N LEU A 120 -12.70 -3.02 4.68
CA LEU A 120 -11.72 -2.27 5.47
C LEU A 120 -11.31 -3.08 6.71
N PHE A 121 -10.03 -3.43 6.84
CA PHE A 121 -9.45 -4.28 7.89
C PHE A 121 -10.09 -5.66 8.01
N GLN A 122 -10.65 -6.18 6.92
CA GLN A 122 -11.41 -7.45 6.93
C GLN A 122 -12.68 -7.44 7.80
N ALA A 123 -12.91 -6.39 8.60
CA ALA A 123 -13.97 -6.29 9.60
C ALA A 123 -15.05 -5.25 9.24
N LEU A 124 -14.67 -4.13 8.60
CA LEU A 124 -15.59 -3.06 8.27
C LEU A 124 -15.94 -3.14 6.76
N ARG A 125 -17.15 -3.62 6.47
CA ARG A 125 -17.69 -3.76 5.12
C ARG A 125 -18.23 -2.41 4.65
N LEU A 126 -17.61 -1.84 3.63
CA LEU A 126 -18.08 -0.63 2.95
C LEU A 126 -18.78 -1.07 1.64
N PRO A 127 -20.11 -0.93 1.53
CA PRO A 127 -20.82 -1.15 0.29
C PRO A 127 -20.51 0.01 -0.64
N LEU A 128 -19.59 -0.20 -1.59
CA LEU A 128 -19.38 0.73 -2.69
C LEU A 128 -20.37 0.40 -3.81
N ASP A 129 -21.65 0.70 -3.56
CA ASP A 129 -22.73 0.47 -4.52
C ASP A 129 -22.61 1.36 -5.78
N TRP A 130 -21.75 2.40 -5.71
CA TRP A 130 -21.61 3.44 -6.72
C TRP A 130 -20.40 3.25 -7.67
N THR A 131 -19.55 2.25 -7.44
CA THR A 131 -18.41 1.97 -8.35
C THR A 131 -18.89 1.18 -9.55
N HIS A 132 -19.08 1.86 -10.69
CA HIS A 132 -19.42 1.22 -11.95
C HIS A 132 -18.20 0.49 -12.52
N SER A 133 -18.25 -0.84 -12.55
CA SER A 133 -17.40 -1.63 -13.45
C SER A 133 -17.92 -1.45 -14.87
N ILE A 134 -17.22 -0.65 -15.69
CA ILE A 134 -17.48 -0.60 -17.13
C ILE A 134 -17.31 -2.03 -17.67
N GLY A 135 -18.40 -2.63 -18.14
CA GLY A 135 -18.59 -4.06 -18.38
C GLY A 135 -17.77 -4.67 -19.52
N ALA A 136 -16.44 -4.56 -19.47
CA ALA A 136 -15.52 -5.06 -20.49
C ALA A 136 -14.45 -6.03 -19.96
N PHE A 137 -14.45 -6.37 -18.66
CA PHE A 137 -13.43 -7.24 -18.05
C PHE A 137 -14.04 -8.51 -17.44
N PRO A 138 -13.29 -9.63 -17.42
CA PRO A 138 -13.76 -10.87 -16.83
C PRO A 138 -13.96 -10.74 -15.32
N ILE A 139 -14.93 -11.49 -14.79
CA ILE A 139 -15.45 -11.38 -13.41
C ILE A 139 -14.33 -11.44 -12.35
N TRP A 140 -13.33 -12.30 -12.57
CA TRP A 140 -12.18 -12.44 -11.66
C TRP A 140 -11.30 -11.19 -11.58
N VAL A 141 -11.17 -10.42 -12.67
CA VAL A 141 -10.38 -9.18 -12.73
C VAL A 141 -11.02 -8.11 -11.85
N THR A 142 -12.35 -8.03 -11.90
CA THR A 142 -13.14 -7.11 -11.08
C THR A 142 -13.08 -7.51 -9.61
N GLN A 143 -13.17 -8.81 -9.29
CA GLN A 143 -13.05 -9.32 -7.93
C GLN A 143 -11.68 -9.00 -7.31
N PHE A 144 -10.59 -9.25 -8.05
CA PHE A 144 -9.25 -8.89 -7.60
C PHE A 144 -9.11 -7.39 -7.37
N ALA A 145 -9.67 -6.59 -8.28
CA ALA A 145 -9.63 -5.14 -8.18
C ALA A 145 -10.32 -4.63 -6.91
N PHE A 146 -11.49 -5.16 -6.55
CA PHE A 146 -12.18 -4.82 -5.29
C PHE A 146 -11.34 -5.18 -4.07
N GLY A 147 -10.82 -6.40 -4.01
CA GLY A 147 -10.00 -6.85 -2.87
C GLY A 147 -8.70 -6.05 -2.74
N PHE A 148 -8.01 -5.81 -3.85
CA PHE A 148 -6.76 -5.06 -3.86
C PHE A 148 -6.97 -3.58 -3.53
N TYR A 149 -8.03 -2.96 -4.06
CA TYR A 149 -8.41 -1.60 -3.69
C TYR A 149 -8.68 -1.49 -2.19
N SER A 150 -9.38 -2.48 -1.61
CA SER A 150 -9.61 -2.56 -0.17
C SER A 150 -8.30 -2.59 0.64
N LEU A 151 -7.35 -3.42 0.23
CA LEU A 151 -6.02 -3.50 0.86
C LEU A 151 -5.24 -2.18 0.78
N MET A 152 -5.34 -1.48 -0.35
CA MET A 152 -4.71 -0.17 -0.50
C MET A 152 -5.38 0.85 0.41
N LEU A 153 -6.72 0.87 0.44
CA LEU A 153 -7.50 1.81 1.24
C LEU A 153 -7.24 1.63 2.73
N THR A 154 -7.20 0.39 3.24
CA THR A 154 -6.86 0.12 4.65
C THR A 154 -5.49 0.66 5.03
N SER A 155 -4.50 0.44 4.17
CA SER A 155 -3.14 0.92 4.39
C SER A 155 -3.06 2.45 4.37
N LEU A 156 -3.85 3.12 3.52
CA LEU A 156 -3.96 4.57 3.49
C LEU A 156 -4.62 5.09 4.77
N THR A 157 -5.74 4.50 5.17
CA THR A 157 -6.48 4.88 6.38
C THR A 157 -5.60 4.75 7.62
N LEU A 158 -4.89 3.62 7.79
CA LEU A 158 -3.92 3.46 8.87
C LEU A 158 -2.80 4.49 8.82
N GLY A 159 -2.30 4.77 7.62
CA GLY A 159 -1.28 5.78 7.42
C GLY A 159 -1.74 7.18 7.80
N LEU A 160 -2.97 7.56 7.45
CA LEU A 160 -3.59 8.83 7.84
C LEU A 160 -3.81 8.92 9.34
N VAL A 161 -4.36 7.87 9.96
CA VAL A 161 -4.58 7.81 11.41
C VAL A 161 -3.24 7.98 12.14
N THR A 162 -2.23 7.20 11.80
CA THR A 162 -0.92 7.31 12.46
C THR A 162 -0.18 8.59 12.17
N MET A 163 -0.38 9.19 10.99
CA MET A 163 0.12 10.52 10.66
C MET A 163 -0.54 11.62 11.52
N LEU A 164 -1.83 11.49 11.81
CA LEU A 164 -2.57 12.43 12.65
C LEU A 164 -2.05 12.40 14.09
N PHE A 165 -1.82 11.20 14.65
CA PHE A 165 -1.34 11.05 16.02
C PHE A 165 0.16 11.30 16.23
N PHE A 166 1.00 10.93 15.26
CA PHE A 166 2.46 10.95 15.37
C PHE A 166 3.11 11.80 14.28
N LYS A 167 4.42 11.67 14.07
CA LYS A 167 5.14 12.33 12.97
C LYS A 167 4.58 11.96 11.59
N PRO A 168 4.72 12.83 10.57
CA PRO A 168 4.15 12.61 9.25
C PRO A 168 4.70 11.40 8.48
N ARG A 169 5.81 10.81 8.91
CA ARG A 169 6.39 9.59 8.30
C ARG A 169 6.31 8.37 9.21
N SER A 170 5.43 8.38 10.21
CA SER A 170 5.32 7.27 11.17
C SER A 170 4.87 5.97 10.50
N TRP A 171 3.94 6.04 9.54
CA TRP A 171 3.54 4.90 8.71
C TRP A 171 4.73 4.18 8.06
N CYS A 172 5.69 4.94 7.52
CA CYS A 172 6.84 4.39 6.81
C CYS A 172 7.76 3.54 7.70
N VAL A 173 7.68 3.66 9.03
CA VAL A 173 8.53 2.93 9.99
C VAL A 173 8.14 1.45 10.08
N TYR A 174 6.85 1.16 10.02
CA TYR A 174 6.30 -0.19 10.17
C TYR A 174 5.53 -0.67 8.93
N CYS A 175 5.55 0.11 7.85
CA CYS A 175 4.98 -0.27 6.56
C CYS A 175 5.48 -1.67 6.13
N PRO A 176 4.57 -2.58 5.74
CA PRO A 176 4.92 -3.95 5.38
C PRO A 176 5.89 -3.97 4.19
N MET A 177 5.67 -3.09 3.21
CA MET A 177 6.55 -2.93 2.05
C MET A 177 7.96 -2.47 2.41
N GLY A 178 8.09 -1.52 3.33
CA GLY A 178 9.39 -1.06 3.82
C GLY A 178 10.14 -2.16 4.60
N THR A 179 9.41 -3.00 5.32
CA THR A 179 9.97 -4.13 6.05
C THR A 179 10.37 -5.27 5.11
N MET A 180 9.56 -5.57 4.09
CA MET A 180 9.85 -6.59 3.08
C MET A 180 11.08 -6.23 2.26
N THR A 181 11.13 -5.02 1.69
CA THR A 181 12.31 -4.53 0.96
C THR A 181 13.55 -4.52 1.84
N GLN A 182 13.42 -4.20 3.14
CA GLN A 182 14.52 -4.32 4.09
C GLN A 182 15.03 -5.74 4.30
N VAL A 183 14.14 -6.73 4.33
CA VAL A 183 14.54 -8.14 4.43
C VAL A 183 15.26 -8.58 3.17
N ILE A 184 14.73 -8.24 1.98
CA ILE A 184 15.33 -8.57 0.69
C ILE A 184 16.74 -7.98 0.56
N CYS A 185 16.92 -6.69 0.86
CA CYS A 185 18.24 -6.06 0.84
C CYS A 185 19.22 -6.74 1.81
N LYS A 186 18.77 -7.14 3.01
CA LYS A 186 19.62 -7.81 3.99
C LYS A 186 20.05 -9.20 3.54
N LEU A 187 19.14 -9.97 2.94
CA LEU A 187 19.45 -11.28 2.38
C LEU A 187 20.49 -11.15 1.26
N LYS A 188 20.28 -10.20 0.34
CA LYS A 188 21.21 -9.94 -0.76
C LYS A 188 22.60 -9.48 -0.30
N CYS A 189 22.69 -8.64 0.74
CA CYS A 189 23.98 -8.27 1.34
C CYS A 189 24.68 -9.44 2.04
N LYS A 190 23.94 -10.45 2.52
CA LYS A 190 24.50 -11.64 3.15
C LYS A 190 25.03 -12.62 2.09
N ASP A 191 24.36 -12.75 0.95
CA ASP A 191 24.85 -13.54 -0.20
C ASP A 191 26.08 -12.90 -0.87
N GLY A 192 26.26 -11.57 -0.76
CA GLY A 192 27.41 -10.86 -1.29
C GLY A 192 28.67 -10.87 -0.41
N SER A 193 28.64 -11.55 0.73
CA SER A 193 29.80 -11.69 1.65
C SER A 193 30.48 -13.06 1.61
N ASP A 194 30.12 -13.90 0.62
CA ASP A 194 30.72 -15.22 0.36
C ASP A 194 31.49 -15.26 -0.99
N ILE A 195 32.10 -14.14 -1.40
CA ILE A 195 33.06 -14.06 -2.54
C ILE A 195 34.34 -13.37 -2.07
#